data_AF-A0A815BDH2-F1
#
_entry.id   AF-A0A815BDH2-F1
#
_cell.length_a   1.000
_cell.length_b   1.000
_cell.length_c   1.000
_cell.angle_alpha   90.00
_cell.angle_beta   90.00
_cell.angle_gamma   90.00
#
_symmetry.space_group_name_H-M   'P 1'
#
loop_
_entity.id
_entity.type
_entity.pdbx_description
1 polymer ?
#
loop_
_entity_poly.entity_id
_entity_poly.type
_entity_poly.pdbx_seq_one_letter_code
_entity_poly.pdbx_strand_id
1 'polypeptide(L)'
;MAKRSSNGKLIIDYPWTKTKEEIADLYSVDEDIGLPEDRIRQSFERYGPNELPAEESKPLWKLILEQFDDLLVKILLAAACISFVLALFEEH
;
A
#
# COMPACT_ATOMS: atom_id res chain seq x y z
N MET A 1 -8.96 -25.58 6.98
CA MET A 1 -9.21 -25.11 8.36
C MET A 1 -9.48 -23.62 8.26
N ALA A 2 -10.70 -23.15 8.53
CA ALA A 2 -11.01 -21.72 8.49
C ALA A 2 -10.47 -21.07 9.77
N LYS A 3 -9.62 -20.05 9.64
CA LYS A 3 -9.08 -19.32 10.79
C LYS A 3 -9.80 -17.99 10.90
N ARG A 4 -10.13 -17.60 12.13
CA ARG A 4 -10.49 -16.20 12.42
C ARG A 4 -9.19 -15.40 12.38
N SER A 5 -9.10 -14.47 11.43
CA SER A 5 -8.07 -13.43 11.46
C SER A 5 -8.21 -12.61 12.75
N SER A 6 -7.12 -11.99 13.21
CA SER A 6 -7.04 -11.15 14.42
C SER A 6 -8.13 -10.06 14.49
N ASN A 7 -8.75 -9.72 13.35
CA ASN A 7 -9.82 -8.74 13.20
C ASN A 7 -11.23 -9.38 13.00
N GLY A 8 -11.44 -10.66 13.35
CA GLY A 8 -12.73 -11.34 13.23
C GLY A 8 -13.13 -11.75 11.81
N LYS A 9 -12.23 -11.58 10.84
CA LYS A 9 -12.44 -11.90 9.41
C LYS A 9 -12.35 -13.43 9.20
N LEU A 10 -13.39 -14.03 8.62
CA LEU A 10 -13.38 -15.42 8.16
C LEU A 10 -12.60 -15.47 6.84
N ILE A 11 -11.38 -16.00 6.89
CA ILE A 11 -10.53 -16.22 5.72
C ILE A 11 -10.19 -17.71 5.66
N ILE A 12 -10.32 -18.29 4.47
CA ILE A 12 -9.88 -19.65 4.21
C ILE A 12 -8.49 -19.60 3.59
N ASP A 13 -7.51 -20.25 4.23
CA ASP A 13 -6.11 -20.20 3.80
C ASP A 13 -5.87 -20.99 2.49
N TYR A 14 -6.73 -21.96 2.17
CA TYR A 14 -6.57 -22.88 1.03
C TYR A 14 -7.90 -23.21 0.33
N PRO A 15 -8.58 -22.22 -0.28
CA PRO A 15 -9.89 -22.42 -0.92
C PRO A 15 -9.84 -23.48 -2.03
N TRP A 16 -8.73 -23.61 -2.75
CA TRP A 16 -8.55 -24.58 -3.83
C TRP A 16 -8.47 -26.05 -3.37
N THR A 17 -8.43 -26.30 -2.06
CA THR A 17 -8.46 -27.67 -1.50
C THR A 17 -9.84 -28.11 -1.04
N LYS A 18 -10.86 -27.28 -1.29
CA LYS A 18 -12.24 -27.47 -0.82
C LYS A 18 -13.20 -27.71 -1.99
N THR A 19 -14.28 -28.44 -1.71
CA THR A 19 -15.35 -28.58 -2.70
C THR A 19 -16.16 -27.29 -2.79
N LYS A 20 -16.93 -27.14 -3.87
CA LYS A 20 -17.77 -25.96 -4.06
C LYS A 20 -18.82 -25.82 -2.95
N GLU A 21 -19.38 -26.94 -2.49
CA GLU A 21 -20.42 -27.00 -1.46
C GLU A 21 -19.86 -26.54 -0.11
N GLU A 22 -18.65 -27.00 0.26
CA GLU A 22 -17.99 -26.56 1.49
C GLU A 22 -17.74 -25.04 1.50
N ILE A 23 -17.44 -24.45 0.34
CA ILE A 23 -17.24 -23.00 0.20
C ILE A 23 -18.58 -22.26 0.24
N ALA A 24 -19.60 -22.74 -0.49
CA ALA A 24 -20.92 -22.15 -0.51
C ALA A 24 -21.54 -22.11 0.90
N ASP A 25 -21.45 -23.21 1.65
CA ASP A 25 -21.93 -23.29 3.04
C ASP A 25 -21.17 -22.34 3.97
N LEU A 26 -19.84 -22.27 3.83
CA LEU A 26 -18.98 -21.41 4.65
C LEU A 26 -19.33 -19.92 4.53
N TYR A 27 -19.64 -19.47 3.32
CA TYR A 27 -20.04 -18.09 3.05
C TYR A 27 -21.56 -17.88 3.11
N SER A 28 -22.32 -18.95 3.24
CA SER A 28 -23.80 -18.99 3.18
C SER A 28 -24.32 -18.34 1.89
N VAL A 29 -23.75 -18.77 0.77
CA VAL A 29 -24.09 -18.33 -0.58
C VAL A 29 -25.06 -19.33 -1.18
N ASP A 30 -26.14 -18.84 -1.79
CA ASP A 30 -26.98 -19.66 -2.66
C ASP A 30 -26.33 -19.73 -4.06
N GLU A 31 -26.16 -20.92 -4.63
CA GLU A 31 -25.50 -21.09 -5.93
C GLU A 31 -26.30 -20.50 -7.11
N ASP A 32 -27.63 -20.47 -7.01
CA ASP A 32 -28.52 -20.03 -8.09
C ASP A 32 -28.81 -18.52 -8.02
N ILE A 33 -28.88 -17.97 -6.80
CA ILE A 33 -29.34 -16.60 -6.54
C ILE A 33 -28.19 -15.69 -6.05
N GLY A 34 -27.15 -16.26 -5.46
CA GLY A 34 -25.99 -15.54 -4.94
C GLY A 34 -26.15 -15.07 -3.49
N LEU A 35 -25.46 -13.97 -3.14
CA LEU A 35 -25.51 -13.40 -1.80
C LEU A 35 -26.69 -12.42 -1.64
N PRO A 36 -27.42 -12.48 -0.52
CA PRO A 36 -28.42 -11.47 -0.21
C PRO A 36 -27.77 -10.13 0.19
N GLU A 37 -28.49 -9.04 0.01
CA GLU A 37 -27.96 -7.66 0.14
C GLU A 37 -27.37 -7.34 1.52
N ASP A 38 -27.99 -7.88 2.58
CA ASP A 38 -27.49 -7.76 3.95
C ASP A 38 -26.10 -8.41 4.11
N ARG A 39 -25.87 -9.55 3.46
CA ARG A 39 -24.57 -10.25 3.46
C ARG A 39 -23.56 -9.55 2.59
N ILE A 40 -23.97 -8.88 1.51
CA ILE A 40 -23.09 -8.01 0.72
C ILE A 40 -22.58 -6.87 1.61
N ARG A 41 -23.47 -6.19 2.35
CA ARG A 41 -23.07 -5.09 3.26
C ARG A 41 -22.13 -5.57 4.36
N GLN A 42 -22.47 -6.69 5.03
CA GLN A 42 -21.60 -7.30 6.05
C GLN A 42 -20.24 -7.72 5.48
N SER A 43 -20.23 -8.24 4.25
CA SER A 43 -18.99 -8.61 3.57
C SER A 43 -18.17 -7.37 3.20
N PHE A 44 -18.81 -6.30 2.75
CA PHE A 44 -18.10 -5.05 2.45
C PHE A 44 -17.46 -4.44 3.70
N GLU A 45 -18.18 -4.40 4.82
CA GLU A 45 -17.65 -3.93 6.11
C GLU A 45 -16.50 -4.79 6.63
N ARG A 46 -16.56 -6.11 6.40
CA ARG A 46 -15.55 -7.06 6.86
C ARG A 46 -14.33 -7.16 5.94
N TYR A 47 -14.56 -7.21 4.63
CA TYR A 47 -13.54 -7.48 3.64
C TYR A 47 -12.93 -6.22 3.05
N GLY A 48 -13.68 -5.11 3.06
CA GLY A 48 -13.35 -3.89 2.35
C GLY A 48 -13.73 -3.97 0.87
N PRO A 49 -13.50 -2.88 0.12
CA PRO A 49 -13.63 -2.89 -1.32
C PRO A 49 -12.64 -3.88 -1.96
N ASN A 50 -13.04 -4.50 -3.07
CA ASN A 50 -12.17 -5.36 -3.87
C ASN A 50 -11.27 -4.51 -4.78
N GLU A 51 -10.46 -3.66 -4.15
CA GLU A 51 -9.48 -2.81 -4.82
C GLU A 51 -8.11 -3.02 -4.18
N LEU A 52 -7.07 -2.99 -5.01
CA LEU A 52 -5.71 -2.99 -4.50
C LEU A 52 -5.44 -1.62 -3.86
N PRO A 53 -4.82 -1.58 -2.67
CA PRO A 53 -4.45 -0.31 -2.07
C PRO A 53 -3.54 0.44 -3.05
N ALA A 54 -3.87 1.71 -3.30
CA ALA A 54 -3.02 2.56 -4.10
C ALA A 54 -1.66 2.70 -3.40
N GLU A 55 -0.58 2.55 -4.15
CA GLU A 55 0.73 2.90 -3.62
C GLU A 55 0.77 4.39 -3.29
N GLU A 56 1.28 4.72 -2.11
CA GLU A 56 1.51 6.11 -1.73
C GLU A 56 2.48 6.74 -2.74
N SER A 57 1.98 7.66 -3.56
CA SER A 57 2.82 8.38 -4.50
C SER A 57 3.84 9.22 -3.73
N LYS A 58 5.13 9.06 -4.04
CA LYS A 58 6.16 9.95 -3.49
C LYS A 58 5.85 11.39 -3.92
N PRO A 59 5.81 12.37 -3.00
CA PRO A 59 5.56 13.75 -3.38
C PRO A 59 6.74 14.34 -4.16
N LEU A 60 6.47 15.28 -5.08
CA LEU A 60 7.48 15.84 -5.99
C LEU A 60 8.69 16.44 -5.26
N TRP A 61 8.49 17.10 -4.12
CA TRP A 61 9.58 17.66 -3.32
C TRP A 61 10.55 16.58 -2.81
N LYS A 62 10.05 15.38 -2.49
CA LYS A 62 10.87 14.26 -2.02
C LYS A 62 11.72 13.70 -3.16
N LEU A 63 11.17 13.67 -4.38
CA LEU A 63 11.91 13.28 -5.59
C LEU A 63 13.03 14.27 -5.91
N ILE A 64 12.81 15.57 -5.71
CA ILE A 64 13.83 16.60 -5.90
C ILE A 64 14.97 16.41 -4.87
N LEU A 65 14.63 16.20 -3.59
CA LEU A 65 15.64 15.95 -2.55
C LEU A 65 16.44 14.67 -2.82
N GLU A 66 15.81 13.61 -3.33
CA GLU A 66 16.48 12.36 -3.70
C GLU A 66 17.58 12.57 -4.76
N GLN A 67 17.50 13.63 -5.60
CA GLN A 67 18.57 14.01 -6.53
C GLN A 67 19.79 14.65 -5.85
N PHE A 68 19.59 15.36 -4.73
CA PHE A 68 20.71 15.93 -3.95
C PHE A 68 21.50 14.87 -3.19
N ASP A 69 20.99 13.65 -3.09
CA ASP A 69 21.68 12.55 -2.42
C ASP A 69 22.80 11.92 -3.25
N ASP A 70 22.86 12.21 -4.55
CA ASP A 70 23.91 11.76 -5.45
C ASP A 70 25.30 12.32 -5.06
N LEU A 71 26.32 11.47 -5.13
CA LEU A 71 27.69 11.81 -4.70
C LEU A 71 28.27 12.97 -5.53
N LEU A 72 28.02 13.00 -6.85
CA LEU A 72 28.50 14.07 -7.73
C LEU A 72 27.84 15.40 -7.35
N VAL A 73 26.52 15.40 -7.12
CA VAL A 73 25.78 16.60 -6.71
C VAL A 73 26.29 17.13 -5.37
N LYS A 74 26.59 16.26 -4.40
CA LYS A 74 27.20 16.64 -3.12
C LYS A 74 28.57 17.28 -3.29
N ILE A 75 29.42 16.76 -4.18
CA ILE A 75 30.73 17.36 -4.49
C ILE A 75 30.56 18.75 -5.10
N LEU A 76 29.64 18.91 -6.06
CA LEU A 76 29.35 20.21 -6.68
C LEU A 76 28.81 21.23 -5.66
N LEU A 77 27.92 20.80 -4.78
CA LEU A 77 27.36 21.64 -3.73
C LEU A 77 28.45 22.07 -2.73
N ALA A 78 29.36 21.18 -2.35
CA ALA A 78 30.52 21.52 -1.52
C ALA A 78 31.43 22.55 -2.20
N ALA A 79 31.73 22.38 -3.49
CA ALA A 79 32.52 23.34 -4.25
C ALA A 79 31.82 24.71 -4.35
N ALA A 80 30.51 24.72 -4.57
CA ALA A 80 29.70 25.94 -4.58
C ALA A 80 29.70 26.64 -3.21
N CYS A 81 29.57 25.89 -2.11
CA CYS A 81 29.67 26.43 -0.76
C CYS A 81 31.04 27.06 -0.48
N ILE A 82 32.14 26.40 -0.86
CA ILE A 82 33.50 26.95 -0.70
C ILE A 82 33.65 28.23 -1.51
N SER A 83 33.21 28.21 -2.78
CA SER A 83 33.23 29.39 -3.67
C SER A 83 32.44 30.56 -3.08
N PHE A 84 31.24 30.27 -2.58
CA PHE A 84 30.37 31.27 -1.94
C PHE A 84 31.01 31.88 -0.69
N VAL A 85 31.60 31.05 0.17
CA VAL A 85 32.29 31.52 1.39
C VAL A 85 33.50 32.38 1.03
N LEU A 86 34.32 31.96 0.06
CA LEU A 86 35.46 32.75 -0.40
C LEU A 86 35.01 34.10 -0.98
N ALA A 87 33.96 34.12 -1.79
CA ALA A 87 33.40 35.36 -2.34
C ALA A 87 32.94 36.32 -1.24
N LEU A 88 32.28 35.82 -0.19
CA LEU A 88 31.88 36.64 0.96
C LEU A 88 33.07 37.24 1.73
N PHE A 89 34.22 36.56 1.74
CA PHE A 89 35.46 37.06 2.36
C PHE A 89 36.27 37.99 1.44
N GLU A 90 36.17 37.85 0.12
CA GLU A 90 36.80 38.76 -0.85
C GLU A 90 36.06 40.10 -0.95
N GLU A 91 34.75 40.12 -0.74
CA GLU A 91 33.93 41.34 -0.79
C GLU A 91 34.00 42.19 0.50
N HIS A 92 34.83 41.82 1.49
CA HIS A 92 34.92 42.50 2.78
C HIS A 92 36.32 42.99 3.18
#